data_AF-A0A828QW11-F1
#
_entry.id   AF-A0A828QW11-F1
#
_cell.length_a   1.000
_cell.length_b   1.000
_cell.length_c   1.000
_cell.angle_alpha   90.00
_cell.angle_beta   90.00
_cell.angle_gamma   90.00
#
_symmetry.space_group_name_H-M   'P 1'
#
loop_
_entity.id
_entity.type
_entity.pdbx_description
1 polymer ?
#
loop_
_entity_poly.entity_id
_entity_poly.type
_entity_poly.pdbx_seq_one_letter_code
_entity_poly.pdbx_strand_id
1 'polypeptide(L)'
;MTNTLNKLKYDEFYYSAENKVLPFNALNKGNYKTYEHQMFCPDCQEAKLHYVYNTKTPHLKQKPKASHKNHCPYQYIGASKESIKRHFDTLTDEQIGYKLDSMIRYLCTDKNTREAYLTDEPTRHTPMLIENIEKATRTYTALKRKSLGAYFTDEDMGEIYVFYGKVKLELDIVNKDDKATYAFIKILIGKKAISIYLPFVPNDIDKEREYYIVCIGYLAENLFKIKLLKPNCLKYQRV
;
A
#
# COMPACT_ATOMS: atom_id res chain seq x y z
N MET A 1 -15.31 18.01 -19.08
CA MET A 1 -15.08 16.84 -18.20
C MET A 1 -13.76 17.04 -17.50
N THR A 2 -13.76 17.39 -16.22
CA THR A 2 -12.52 17.56 -15.44
C THR A 2 -11.85 16.19 -15.28
N ASN A 3 -10.80 15.98 -16.08
CA ASN A 3 -9.93 14.82 -15.98
C ASN A 3 -9.28 14.86 -14.59
N THR A 4 -9.92 14.23 -13.62
CA THR A 4 -9.41 14.17 -12.26
C THR A 4 -8.25 13.19 -12.34
N LEU A 5 -7.03 13.71 -12.53
CA LEU A 5 -5.81 12.91 -12.51
C LEU A 5 -5.93 11.92 -11.35
N ASN A 6 -5.70 10.63 -11.62
CA ASN A 6 -5.77 9.54 -10.65
C ASN A 6 -4.66 9.72 -9.60
N LYS A 7 -4.81 10.71 -8.72
CA LYS A 7 -3.81 11.15 -7.75
C LYS A 7 -3.78 10.15 -6.60
N LEU A 8 -2.57 9.80 -6.18
CA LEU A 8 -2.36 8.94 -5.03
C LEU A 8 -2.82 9.64 -3.73
N LYS A 9 -3.39 8.85 -2.82
CA LYS A 9 -3.74 9.28 -1.47
C LYS A 9 -2.58 9.02 -0.51
N TYR A 10 -2.56 9.80 0.57
CA TYR A 10 -1.60 9.66 1.66
C TYR A 10 -2.31 9.07 2.88
N ASP A 11 -2.01 7.81 3.20
CA ASP A 11 -2.48 7.14 4.43
C ASP A 11 -1.53 7.37 5.62
N GLU A 12 -0.41 8.03 5.38
CA GLU A 12 0.66 8.32 6.34
C GLU A 12 1.46 9.56 5.88
N PHE A 13 2.22 10.15 6.80
CA PHE A 13 3.08 11.30 6.54
C PHE A 13 4.38 11.19 7.33
N TYR A 14 5.46 11.75 6.79
CA TYR A 14 6.69 11.96 7.55
C TYR A 14 6.55 13.18 8.45
N TYR A 15 6.78 13.01 9.75
CA TYR A 15 6.78 14.07 10.75
C TYR A 15 8.21 14.42 11.13
N SER A 16 8.66 15.60 10.71
CA SER A 16 10.07 15.97 10.80
C SER A 16 10.57 16.22 12.22
N ALA A 17 9.71 16.65 13.15
CA ALA A 17 10.14 16.96 14.51
C ALA A 17 10.51 15.72 15.34
N GLU A 18 9.84 14.59 15.10
CA GLU A 18 10.19 13.31 15.72
C GLU A 18 11.00 12.39 14.82
N ASN A 19 11.22 12.79 13.57
CA ASN A 19 11.90 11.98 12.59
C ASN A 19 11.20 10.61 12.45
N LYS A 20 9.89 10.58 12.22
CA LYS A 20 9.09 9.34 12.13
C LYS A 20 8.01 9.44 11.06
N VAL A 21 7.62 8.30 10.50
CA VAL A 21 6.41 8.20 9.67
C VAL A 21 5.24 7.90 10.59
N LEU A 22 4.20 8.74 10.53
CA LEU A 22 2.99 8.62 11.33
C LEU A 22 1.80 8.27 10.43
N PRO A 23 0.86 7.44 10.90
CA PRO A 23 -0.36 7.18 10.15
C PRO A 23 -1.21 8.45 10.07
N PHE A 24 -1.98 8.59 8.99
CA PHE A 24 -2.97 9.67 8.84
C PHE A 24 -3.91 9.77 10.06
N ASN A 25 -4.26 8.62 10.64
CA ASN A 25 -5.12 8.53 11.83
C ASN A 25 -4.53 9.18 13.10
N ALA A 26 -3.24 9.56 13.10
CA ALA A 26 -2.68 10.39 14.16
C ALA A 26 -3.23 11.83 14.14
N LEU A 27 -3.79 12.26 13.00
CA LEU A 27 -4.37 13.59 12.80
C LEU A 27 -5.88 13.59 13.07
N ASN A 28 -6.34 14.64 13.72
CA ASN A 28 -7.75 14.98 13.87
C ASN A 28 -7.93 16.50 13.95
N LYS A 29 -9.18 16.96 13.94
CA LYS A 29 -9.52 18.39 14.00
C LYS A 29 -8.91 19.12 15.22
N GLY A 30 -8.72 18.42 16.33
CA GLY A 30 -8.18 18.99 17.57
C GLY A 30 -6.66 19.10 17.60
N ASN A 31 -5.92 18.26 16.89
CA ASN A 31 -4.46 18.20 17.02
C ASN A 31 -3.67 18.49 15.73
N TYR A 32 -4.30 18.57 14.55
CA TYR A 32 -3.55 18.66 13.29
C TYR A 32 -2.63 19.89 13.20
N LYS A 33 -2.98 20.99 13.91
CA LYS A 33 -2.15 22.21 13.99
C LYS A 33 -0.78 21.97 14.64
N THR A 34 -0.68 21.01 15.56
CA THR A 34 0.60 20.63 16.20
C THR A 34 1.58 20.04 15.19
N TYR A 35 1.07 19.40 14.14
CA TYR A 35 1.88 18.81 13.06
C TYR A 35 2.10 19.81 11.91
N GLU A 36 1.45 20.97 11.94
CA GLU A 36 1.46 21.91 10.83
C GLU A 36 2.89 22.37 10.50
N HIS A 37 3.17 22.53 9.20
CA HIS A 37 4.51 22.84 8.65
C HIS A 37 5.58 21.77 8.81
N GLN A 38 5.33 20.69 9.56
CA GLN A 38 6.27 19.59 9.83
C GLN A 38 5.84 18.26 9.20
N MET A 39 4.78 18.26 8.39
CA MET A 39 4.31 17.09 7.62
C MET A 39 4.88 17.09 6.21
N PHE A 40 5.46 15.96 5.81
CA PHE A 40 6.05 15.77 4.49
C PHE A 40 5.67 14.41 3.91
N CYS A 41 5.99 14.21 2.63
CA CYS A 41 5.82 12.94 1.95
C CYS A 41 6.48 11.80 2.74
N PRO A 42 5.77 10.71 3.02
CA PRO A 42 6.29 9.58 3.80
C PRO A 42 7.37 8.76 3.08
N ASP A 43 7.55 8.97 1.78
CA ASP A 43 8.57 8.25 0.99
C ASP A 43 9.81 9.11 0.79
N CYS A 44 9.65 10.33 0.26
CA CYS A 44 10.77 11.19 -0.11
C CYS A 44 11.14 12.23 0.95
N GLN A 45 10.33 12.42 1.98
CA GLN A 45 10.55 13.37 3.09
C GLN A 45 10.70 14.86 2.69
N GLU A 46 10.66 15.20 1.40
CA GLU A 46 10.82 16.56 0.87
C GLU A 46 9.51 17.31 0.62
N ALA A 47 8.53 16.67 -0.02
CA ALA A 47 7.31 17.36 -0.43
C ALA A 47 6.42 17.67 0.79
N LYS A 48 6.26 18.96 1.12
CA LYS A 48 5.39 19.41 2.22
C LYS A 48 3.93 19.01 2.00
N LEU A 49 3.32 18.45 3.04
CA LEU A 49 1.90 18.10 3.08
C LEU A 49 1.14 19.06 4.01
N HIS A 50 -0.19 19.07 3.87
CA HIS A 50 -1.11 19.73 4.78
C HIS A 50 -2.38 18.89 4.95
N TYR A 51 -2.98 19.01 6.12
CA TYR A 51 -4.25 18.37 6.46
C TYR A 51 -5.41 19.20 5.94
N VAL A 52 -6.29 18.58 5.16
CA VAL A 52 -7.51 19.18 4.63
C VAL A 52 -8.68 18.68 5.48
N TYR A 53 -9.20 19.57 6.33
CA TYR A 53 -10.29 19.23 7.26
C TYR A 53 -11.68 19.62 6.75
N ASN A 54 -11.78 20.59 5.84
CA ASN A 54 -13.06 21.22 5.46
C ASN A 54 -13.82 20.45 4.35
N THR A 55 -13.63 19.14 4.30
CA THR A 55 -14.26 18.24 3.31
C THR A 55 -15.00 17.13 4.02
N LYS A 56 -16.03 16.57 3.38
CA LYS A 56 -16.78 15.40 3.89
C LYS A 56 -15.85 14.24 4.31
N THR A 57 -14.70 14.14 3.63
CA THR A 57 -13.63 13.18 3.93
C THR A 57 -12.33 13.93 4.17
N PRO A 58 -11.83 14.01 5.42
CA PRO A 58 -10.54 14.60 5.70
C PRO A 58 -9.42 13.81 5.03
N HIS A 59 -8.39 14.50 4.54
CA HIS A 59 -7.26 13.86 3.86
C HIS A 59 -6.00 14.72 3.93
N LEU A 60 -4.86 14.10 3.64
CA LEU A 60 -3.60 14.79 3.43
C LEU A 60 -3.44 15.18 1.97
N LYS A 61 -2.92 16.39 1.75
CA LYS A 61 -2.67 16.93 0.41
C LYS A 61 -1.29 17.59 0.35
N GLN A 62 -0.61 17.42 -0.76
CA GLN A 62 0.63 18.14 -1.06
C GLN A 62 0.37 19.66 -1.14
N LYS A 63 1.24 20.46 -0.53
CA LYS A 63 1.18 21.93 -0.65
C LYS A 63 1.50 22.34 -2.10
N PRO A 64 0.87 23.42 -2.61
CA PRO A 64 1.21 23.96 -3.94
C PRO A 64 2.72 24.19 -4.07
N LYS A 65 3.29 23.86 -5.24
CA LYS A 65 4.72 24.00 -5.57
C LYS A 65 5.70 23.15 -4.75
N ALA A 66 5.25 22.34 -3.78
CA ALA A 66 6.13 21.39 -3.13
C ALA A 66 6.58 20.33 -4.16
N SER A 67 7.88 20.13 -4.34
CA SER A 67 8.43 19.09 -5.20
C SER A 67 8.72 17.83 -4.41
N HIS A 68 8.63 16.70 -5.08
CA HIS A 68 9.15 15.43 -4.57
C HIS A 68 10.55 15.18 -5.13
N LYS A 69 11.32 14.32 -4.46
CA LYS A 69 12.55 13.73 -4.99
C LYS A 69 12.25 12.83 -6.19
N ASN A 70 13.21 12.69 -7.11
CA ASN A 70 13.14 11.79 -8.25
C ASN A 70 12.72 10.38 -7.85
N HIS A 71 11.92 9.74 -8.70
CA HIS A 71 11.40 8.38 -8.51
C HIS A 71 10.49 8.18 -7.30
N CYS A 72 10.12 9.25 -6.58
CA CYS A 72 9.08 9.19 -5.56
C CYS A 72 7.74 8.78 -6.21
N PRO A 73 7.04 7.75 -5.71
CA PRO A 73 5.78 7.30 -6.31
C PRO A 73 4.74 8.43 -6.47
N TYR A 74 4.72 9.39 -5.54
CA TYR A 74 3.82 10.54 -5.57
C TYR A 74 4.11 11.59 -6.65
N GLN A 75 5.23 11.47 -7.40
CA GLN A 75 5.45 12.27 -8.61
C GLN A 75 4.61 11.81 -9.80
N TYR A 76 4.20 10.54 -9.80
CA TYR A 76 3.56 9.90 -10.94
C TYR A 76 2.05 9.81 -10.75
N ILE A 77 1.34 9.69 -11.86
CA ILE A 77 -0.08 9.36 -11.84
C ILE A 77 -0.28 7.93 -11.36
N GLY A 78 -1.37 7.69 -10.63
CA GLY A 78 -1.76 6.35 -10.22
C GLY A 78 -2.12 5.47 -11.42
N ALA A 79 -1.58 4.25 -11.45
CA ALA A 79 -1.86 3.26 -12.48
C ALA A 79 -3.35 2.89 -12.50
N SER A 80 -3.89 2.65 -13.70
CA SER A 80 -5.27 2.15 -13.86
C SER A 80 -5.36 0.67 -13.49
N LYS A 81 -6.57 0.17 -13.21
CA LYS A 81 -6.77 -1.25 -12.88
C LYS A 81 -6.30 -2.17 -14.02
N GLU A 82 -6.55 -1.76 -15.25
CA GLU A 82 -6.18 -2.49 -16.47
C GLU A 82 -4.67 -2.52 -16.65
N SER A 83 -3.98 -1.40 -16.40
CA SER A 83 -2.52 -1.32 -16.44
C SER A 83 -1.89 -2.22 -15.35
N ILE A 84 -2.42 -2.19 -14.13
CA ILE A 84 -1.93 -3.03 -13.02
C ILE A 84 -2.13 -4.52 -13.36
N LYS A 85 -3.34 -4.92 -13.79
CA LYS A 85 -3.63 -6.29 -14.22
C LYS A 85 -2.65 -6.76 -15.28
N ARG A 86 -2.52 -6.01 -16.37
CA ARG A 86 -1.62 -6.32 -17.49
C ARG A 86 -0.17 -6.46 -17.03
N HIS A 87 0.31 -5.56 -16.17
CA HIS A 87 1.66 -5.66 -15.63
C HIS A 87 1.87 -6.97 -14.89
N PHE A 88 0.98 -7.30 -13.93
CA PHE A 88 1.10 -8.53 -13.16
C PHE A 88 0.86 -9.80 -13.99
N ASP A 89 0.11 -9.72 -15.09
CA ASP A 89 -0.07 -10.83 -16.04
C ASP A 89 1.21 -11.18 -16.79
N THR A 90 2.11 -10.22 -17.00
CA THR A 90 3.42 -10.45 -17.64
C THR A 90 4.50 -10.99 -16.70
N LEU A 91 4.28 -10.95 -15.38
CA LEU A 91 5.25 -11.41 -14.40
C LEU A 91 5.11 -12.91 -14.12
N THR A 92 6.26 -13.59 -13.99
CA THR A 92 6.31 -14.96 -13.44
C THR A 92 6.02 -14.97 -11.94
N ASP A 93 5.70 -16.13 -11.39
CA ASP A 93 5.43 -16.26 -9.95
C ASP A 93 6.62 -15.85 -9.08
N GLU A 94 7.83 -16.15 -9.54
CA GLU A 94 9.08 -15.76 -8.90
C GLU A 94 9.25 -14.23 -8.91
N GLN A 95 8.98 -13.57 -10.03
CA GLN A 95 9.05 -12.12 -10.15
C GLN A 95 8.01 -11.42 -9.27
N ILE A 96 6.80 -11.98 -9.15
CA ILE A 96 5.79 -11.51 -8.19
C ILE A 96 6.33 -11.61 -6.76
N GLY A 97 6.95 -12.75 -6.40
CA GLY A 97 7.61 -12.95 -5.11
C GLY A 97 8.67 -11.88 -4.81
N TYR A 98 9.61 -11.65 -5.72
CA TYR A 98 10.66 -10.63 -5.56
C TYR A 98 10.11 -9.20 -5.43
N LYS A 99 9.03 -8.91 -6.18
CA LYS A 99 8.35 -7.61 -6.10
C LYS A 99 7.70 -7.42 -4.72
N LEU A 100 7.00 -8.44 -4.20
CA LEU A 100 6.39 -8.40 -2.86
C LEU A 100 7.43 -8.29 -1.75
N ASP A 101 8.55 -9.01 -1.84
CA ASP A 101 9.65 -8.91 -0.87
C ASP A 101 10.23 -7.48 -0.83
N SER A 102 10.36 -6.86 -2.01
CA SER A 102 10.79 -5.46 -2.11
C SER A 102 9.73 -4.52 -1.55
N MET A 103 8.44 -4.78 -1.75
CA MET A 103 7.37 -3.99 -1.15
C MET A 103 7.33 -4.11 0.37
N ILE A 104 7.62 -5.27 0.96
CA ILE A 104 7.73 -5.41 2.42
C ILE A 104 8.88 -4.54 2.94
N ARG A 105 10.07 -4.63 2.34
CA ARG A 105 11.22 -3.78 2.69
C ARG A 105 10.96 -2.29 2.44
N TYR A 106 10.12 -1.95 1.47
CA TYR A 106 9.79 -0.55 1.20
C TYR A 106 8.73 -0.03 2.16
N LEU A 107 7.63 -0.75 2.34
CA LEU A 107 6.44 -0.23 3.02
C LEU A 107 6.41 -0.53 4.52
N CYS A 108 7.03 -1.63 4.96
CA CYS A 108 6.84 -2.15 6.32
C CYS A 108 8.06 -1.99 7.24
N THR A 109 9.24 -1.65 6.71
CA THR A 109 10.45 -1.44 7.54
C THR A 109 10.72 0.04 7.82
N ASP A 110 11.85 0.33 8.45
CA ASP A 110 12.23 1.70 8.86
C ASP A 110 12.16 2.70 7.69
N LYS A 111 11.76 3.94 8.02
CA LYS A 111 11.64 5.06 7.07
C LYS A 111 12.93 5.33 6.27
N ASN A 112 14.12 5.08 6.83
CA ASN A 112 15.39 5.33 6.14
C ASN A 112 15.54 4.35 4.97
N THR A 113 14.91 3.18 5.06
CA THR A 113 14.88 2.21 3.97
C THR A 113 14.12 2.79 2.76
N ARG A 114 13.01 3.53 2.97
CA ARG A 114 12.23 4.11 1.86
C ARG A 114 13.01 5.13 1.05
N GLU A 115 13.72 6.02 1.73
CA GLU A 115 14.53 7.03 1.07
C GLU A 115 15.69 6.39 0.29
N ALA A 116 16.26 5.30 0.81
CA ALA A 116 17.32 4.55 0.12
C ALA A 116 16.85 3.90 -1.21
N TYR A 117 15.54 3.66 -1.39
CA TYR A 117 14.97 3.23 -2.68
C TYR A 117 14.81 4.39 -3.68
N LEU A 118 14.92 5.63 -3.25
CA LEU A 118 14.81 6.83 -4.08
C LEU A 118 16.21 7.26 -4.54
N THR A 119 16.80 6.42 -5.39
CA THR A 119 18.09 6.69 -6.03
C THR A 119 17.91 7.40 -7.37
N ASP A 120 18.88 8.23 -7.76
CA ASP A 120 18.94 8.79 -9.12
C ASP A 120 19.42 7.76 -10.16
N GLU A 121 19.77 6.53 -9.73
CA GLU A 121 20.15 5.46 -10.64
C GLU A 121 18.97 5.08 -11.56
N PRO A 122 19.13 5.17 -12.90
CA PRO A 122 18.04 4.97 -13.86
C PRO A 122 17.42 3.58 -13.85
N THR A 123 18.10 2.59 -13.25
CA THR A 123 17.70 1.19 -13.24
C THR A 123 17.09 0.74 -11.91
N ARG A 124 17.21 1.55 -10.86
CA ARG A 124 16.64 1.27 -9.53
C ARG A 124 15.41 2.12 -9.31
N HIS A 125 14.26 1.51 -9.56
CA HIS A 125 12.98 2.10 -9.25
C HIS A 125 12.41 1.52 -7.96
N THR A 126 11.61 2.31 -7.27
CA THR A 126 10.84 1.81 -6.13
C THR A 126 9.95 0.65 -6.56
N PRO A 127 9.67 -0.32 -5.68
CA PRO A 127 8.78 -1.43 -6.01
C PRO A 127 7.33 -0.98 -6.28
N MET A 128 7.03 0.29 -6.03
CA MET A 128 5.72 0.94 -6.22
C MET A 128 5.53 1.56 -7.61
N LEU A 129 6.53 1.51 -8.50
CA LEU A 129 6.38 1.97 -9.89
C LEU A 129 6.08 0.81 -10.84
N ILE A 130 5.32 1.11 -11.88
CA ILE A 130 5.11 0.30 -13.08
C ILE A 130 5.70 1.08 -14.24
N GLU A 131 6.65 0.47 -14.93
CA GLU A 131 7.17 0.99 -16.20
C GLU A 131 6.17 0.67 -17.32
N ASN A 132 5.80 1.69 -18.09
CA ASN A 132 4.98 1.57 -19.28
C ASN A 132 5.87 1.86 -20.49
N ILE A 133 6.14 0.82 -21.26
CA ILE A 133 6.95 0.90 -22.48
C ILE A 133 5.99 1.05 -23.66
N GLU A 134 5.77 2.29 -24.09
CA GLU A 134 5.10 2.58 -25.36
C GLU A 134 6.13 3.16 -26.34
N LYS A 135 6.36 2.42 -27.44
CA LYS A 135 7.33 2.76 -28.49
C LYS A 135 8.76 2.96 -27.95
N ALA A 136 9.23 4.22 -27.93
CA ALA A 136 10.60 4.63 -27.57
C ALA A 136 10.66 5.51 -26.30
N THR A 137 9.52 5.79 -25.66
CA THR A 137 9.45 6.61 -24.45
C THR A 137 9.11 5.75 -23.25
N ARG A 138 10.00 5.77 -22.25
CA ARG A 138 9.75 5.15 -20.94
C ARG A 138 8.93 6.09 -20.09
N THR A 139 7.74 5.67 -19.70
CA THR A 139 6.88 6.42 -18.77
C THR A 139 6.57 5.55 -17.57
N TYR A 140 6.26 6.17 -16.43
CA TYR A 140 6.00 5.45 -15.20
C TYR A 140 4.65 5.85 -14.63
N THR A 141 3.94 4.85 -14.12
CA THR A 141 2.75 5.02 -13.30
C THR A 141 3.01 4.42 -11.92
N ALA A 142 2.35 4.95 -10.90
CA ALA A 142 2.53 4.48 -9.54
C ALA A 142 1.40 3.54 -9.12
N LEU A 143 1.77 2.45 -8.45
CA LEU A 143 0.83 1.61 -7.73
C LEU A 143 0.20 2.39 -6.58
N LYS A 144 -1.13 2.35 -6.50
CA LYS A 144 -1.85 2.84 -5.33
C LYS A 144 -1.52 1.92 -4.15
N ARG A 145 -1.32 2.49 -2.97
CA ARG A 145 -1.15 1.73 -1.72
C ARG A 145 -2.20 2.12 -0.70
N LYS A 146 -2.53 1.17 0.18
CA LYS A 146 -3.45 1.39 1.29
C LYS A 146 -2.90 0.73 2.54
N SER A 147 -2.73 1.51 3.61
CA SER A 147 -2.33 0.94 4.90
C SER A 147 -3.50 0.14 5.47
N LEU A 148 -3.24 -1.06 5.97
CA LEU A 148 -4.23 -1.89 6.64
C LEU A 148 -4.72 -1.24 7.95
N GLY A 149 -3.90 -0.38 8.57
CA GLY A 149 -4.26 0.45 9.72
C GLY A 149 -5.11 1.68 9.39
N ALA A 150 -5.27 2.02 8.11
CA ALA A 150 -6.10 3.15 7.69
C ALA A 150 -7.59 2.78 7.62
N TYR A 151 -8.43 3.82 7.60
CA TYR A 151 -9.85 3.67 7.29
C TYR A 151 -10.05 3.36 5.80
N PHE A 152 -10.97 2.43 5.53
CA PHE A 152 -11.42 2.15 4.18
C PHE A 152 -12.70 2.94 3.91
N THR A 153 -12.77 3.60 2.76
CA THR A 153 -13.94 4.35 2.32
C THR A 153 -14.57 3.69 1.10
N ASP A 154 -15.78 4.13 0.72
CA ASP A 154 -16.47 3.62 -0.47
C ASP A 154 -15.63 3.84 -1.75
N GLU A 155 -14.82 4.90 -1.79
CA GLU A 155 -13.88 5.17 -2.90
C GLU A 155 -12.76 4.12 -3.02
N ASP A 156 -12.54 3.31 -1.99
CA ASP A 156 -11.55 2.23 -2.01
C ASP A 156 -12.12 0.91 -2.57
N MET A 157 -13.45 0.81 -2.72
CA MET A 157 -14.12 -0.41 -3.17
C MET A 157 -13.84 -0.73 -4.62
N GLY A 158 -13.44 -1.99 -4.88
CA GLY A 158 -13.12 -2.46 -6.23
C GLY A 158 -11.87 -1.83 -6.87
N GLU A 159 -11.19 -0.89 -6.21
CA GLU A 159 -9.89 -0.36 -6.64
C GLU A 159 -8.76 -1.34 -6.29
N ILE A 160 -7.75 -1.41 -7.16
CA ILE A 160 -6.57 -2.26 -6.90
C ILE A 160 -5.55 -1.46 -6.10
N TYR A 161 -5.18 -1.99 -4.94
CA TYR A 161 -4.18 -1.44 -4.05
C TYR A 161 -3.11 -2.47 -3.72
N VAL A 162 -1.92 -1.96 -3.40
CA VAL A 162 -0.96 -2.65 -2.53
C VAL A 162 -1.39 -2.39 -1.09
N PHE A 163 -2.00 -3.39 -0.44
CA PHE A 163 -2.30 -3.34 0.99
C PHE A 163 -1.08 -3.74 1.80
N TYR A 164 -0.79 -3.03 2.88
CA TYR A 164 0.40 -3.28 3.70
C TYR A 164 0.20 -2.92 5.17
N GLY A 165 1.03 -3.50 6.03
CA GLY A 165 1.12 -3.09 7.43
C GLY A 165 1.74 -4.14 8.34
N LYS A 166 1.80 -3.80 9.62
CA LYS A 166 2.14 -4.70 10.72
C LYS A 166 0.86 -5.22 11.37
N VAL A 167 0.67 -6.52 11.43
CA VAL A 167 -0.61 -7.18 11.77
C VAL A 167 -0.41 -8.45 12.59
N LYS A 168 -1.47 -8.94 13.24
CA LYS A 168 -1.55 -10.35 13.66
C LYS A 168 -2.32 -11.15 12.61
N LEU A 169 -1.98 -12.43 12.46
CA LEU A 169 -2.59 -13.33 11.49
C LEU A 169 -3.25 -14.50 12.21
N GLU A 170 -4.47 -14.84 11.81
CA GLU A 170 -5.15 -16.07 12.18
C GLU A 170 -5.53 -16.84 10.92
N LEU A 171 -5.66 -18.16 11.05
CA LEU A 171 -5.98 -19.05 9.94
C LEU A 171 -7.28 -19.80 10.23
N ASP A 172 -8.27 -19.61 9.38
CA ASP A 172 -9.46 -20.47 9.35
C ASP A 172 -9.30 -21.49 8.23
N ILE A 173 -9.22 -22.77 8.59
CA ILE A 173 -9.11 -23.87 7.63
C ILE A 173 -10.52 -24.40 7.34
N VAL A 174 -10.86 -24.56 6.07
CA VAL A 174 -12.12 -25.16 5.64
C VAL A 174 -11.84 -26.45 4.89
N ASN A 175 -12.32 -27.55 5.46
CA ASN A 175 -12.29 -28.87 4.83
C ASN A 175 -13.61 -29.08 4.06
N LYS A 176 -13.52 -29.40 2.77
CA LYS A 176 -14.66 -29.96 2.03
C LYS A 176 -14.47 -31.46 1.90
N ASP A 177 -15.49 -32.22 2.30
CA ASP A 177 -15.52 -33.69 2.28
C ASP A 177 -14.90 -34.24 0.97
N ASP A 178 -13.72 -34.85 1.13
CA ASP A 178 -12.91 -35.61 0.16
C ASP A 178 -12.28 -34.91 -1.06
N LYS A 179 -12.28 -33.58 -1.23
CA LYS A 179 -11.73 -33.00 -2.49
C LYS A 179 -10.85 -31.75 -2.43
N ALA A 180 -10.98 -30.87 -1.44
CA ALA A 180 -10.11 -29.69 -1.37
C ALA A 180 -10.15 -29.03 0.01
N THR A 181 -8.97 -28.75 0.57
CA THR A 181 -8.82 -27.88 1.73
C THR A 181 -8.40 -26.50 1.26
N TYR A 182 -9.12 -25.47 1.70
CA TYR A 182 -8.76 -24.07 1.48
C TYR A 182 -8.72 -23.34 2.82
N ALA A 183 -8.16 -22.13 2.82
CA ALA A 183 -8.05 -21.34 4.03
C ALA A 183 -8.48 -19.90 3.84
N PHE A 184 -8.85 -19.26 4.95
CA PHE A 184 -8.90 -17.81 5.05
C PHE A 184 -7.83 -17.34 6.02
N ILE A 185 -6.95 -16.45 5.56
CA ILE A 185 -6.12 -15.67 6.47
C ILE A 185 -6.96 -14.50 6.98
N LYS A 186 -7.17 -14.46 8.29
CA LYS A 186 -7.71 -13.30 9.00
C LYS A 186 -6.56 -12.39 9.41
N ILE A 187 -6.58 -11.18 8.87
CA ILE A 187 -5.68 -10.09 9.22
C ILE A 187 -6.34 -9.29 10.33
N LEU A 188 -5.72 -9.29 11.52
CA LEU A 188 -6.20 -8.59 12.71
C LEU A 188 -5.45 -7.26 12.88
N ILE A 189 -6.20 -6.16 12.89
CA ILE A 189 -5.69 -4.79 13.06
C ILE A 189 -6.55 -4.08 14.11
N GLY A 190 -6.08 -4.04 15.36
CA GLY A 190 -6.88 -3.52 16.47
C GLY A 190 -8.21 -4.28 16.61
N LYS A 191 -9.34 -3.58 16.48
CA LYS A 191 -10.69 -4.19 16.52
C LYS A 191 -11.22 -4.65 15.14
N LYS A 192 -10.45 -4.43 14.07
CA LYS A 192 -10.83 -4.75 12.69
C LYS A 192 -10.23 -6.09 12.27
N ALA A 193 -11.02 -6.91 11.58
CA ALA A 193 -10.55 -8.12 10.93
C ALA A 193 -10.86 -8.08 9.44
N ILE A 194 -9.88 -8.40 8.59
CA ILE A 194 -10.05 -8.50 7.14
C ILE A 194 -9.62 -9.90 6.71
N SER A 195 -10.40 -10.58 5.88
CA SER A 195 -10.07 -11.93 5.41
C SER A 195 -9.51 -11.93 3.99
N ILE A 196 -8.58 -12.83 3.73
CA ILE A 196 -8.06 -13.18 2.40
C ILE A 196 -8.29 -14.66 2.17
N TYR A 197 -8.96 -15.01 1.06
CA TYR A 197 -9.10 -16.40 0.63
C TYR A 197 -7.78 -16.90 0.03
N LEU A 198 -7.36 -18.09 0.44
CA LEU A 198 -6.25 -18.83 -0.16
C LEU A 198 -6.72 -20.22 -0.64
N PRO A 199 -6.33 -20.62 -1.87
CA PRO A 199 -6.65 -21.95 -2.38
C PRO A 199 -5.75 -23.06 -1.80
N PHE A 200 -4.91 -22.73 -0.81
CA PHE A 200 -4.02 -23.63 -0.08
C PHE A 200 -3.97 -23.25 1.40
N VAL A 201 -3.45 -24.14 2.24
CA VAL A 201 -3.29 -23.92 3.68
C VAL A 201 -1.81 -23.60 3.98
N PRO A 202 -1.49 -22.37 4.42
CA PRO A 202 -0.16 -22.07 4.93
C PRO A 202 0.10 -22.78 6.26
N ASN A 203 1.35 -23.19 6.49
CA ASN A 203 1.75 -23.96 7.67
C ASN A 203 2.68 -23.19 8.63
N ASP A 204 2.96 -21.91 8.36
CA ASP A 204 3.97 -21.09 9.04
C ASP A 204 3.38 -19.91 9.86
N ILE A 205 2.05 -19.82 9.93
CA ILE A 205 1.32 -18.79 10.67
C ILE A 205 1.21 -19.16 12.15
N ASP A 206 1.68 -18.27 13.01
CA ASP A 206 1.60 -18.32 14.47
C ASP A 206 0.81 -17.11 14.97
N LYS A 207 -0.39 -17.35 15.52
CA LYS A 207 -1.33 -16.31 15.97
C LYS A 207 -0.79 -15.41 17.08
N GLU A 208 0.23 -15.86 17.81
CA GLU A 208 0.85 -15.08 18.89
C GLU A 208 1.91 -14.10 18.36
N ARG A 209 2.28 -14.21 17.09
CA ARG A 209 3.32 -13.39 16.44
C ARG A 209 2.71 -12.25 15.63
N GLU A 210 3.51 -11.20 15.51
CA GLU A 210 3.24 -10.10 14.59
C GLU A 210 3.96 -10.35 13.26
N TYR A 211 3.33 -9.88 12.19
CA TYR A 211 3.80 -10.04 10.83
C TYR A 211 3.79 -8.70 10.11
N TYR A 212 4.82 -8.45 9.31
CA TYR A 212 4.68 -7.55 8.18
C TYR A 212 3.97 -8.30 7.06
N ILE A 213 2.97 -7.67 6.47
CA ILE A 213 2.21 -8.23 5.35
C ILE A 213 2.15 -7.23 4.20
N VAL A 214 2.24 -7.74 2.98
CA VAL A 214 1.90 -7.02 1.75
C VAL A 214 1.04 -7.92 0.88
N CYS A 215 -0.05 -7.39 0.34
CA CYS A 215 -0.81 -8.06 -0.70
C CYS A 215 -1.33 -7.10 -1.76
N ILE A 216 -1.58 -7.62 -2.96
CA ILE A 216 -2.05 -6.84 -4.10
C ILE A 216 -3.40 -7.40 -4.53
N GLY A 217 -4.40 -6.54 -4.51
CA GLY A 217 -5.78 -6.95 -4.71
C GLY A 217 -6.74 -5.78 -4.57
N TYR A 218 -8.01 -6.09 -4.35
CA TYR A 218 -9.07 -5.09 -4.18
C TYR A 218 -9.98 -5.47 -3.01
N LEU A 219 -10.57 -4.46 -2.37
CA LEU A 219 -11.63 -4.67 -1.38
C LEU A 219 -12.89 -5.15 -2.10
N ALA A 220 -13.43 -6.28 -1.67
CA ALA A 220 -14.74 -6.72 -2.11
C ALA A 220 -15.83 -5.82 -1.48
N GLU A 221 -17.01 -5.77 -2.11
CA GLU A 221 -18.13 -4.93 -1.71
C GLU A 221 -18.58 -5.13 -0.25
N ASN A 222 -18.21 -6.25 0.37
CA ASN A 222 -18.20 -6.39 1.83
C ASN A 222 -16.85 -5.96 2.41
N LEU A 223 -16.84 -4.86 3.19
CA LEU A 223 -15.71 -4.17 3.85
C LEU A 223 -14.68 -5.03 4.62
N PHE A 224 -14.84 -6.35 4.66
CA PHE A 224 -14.04 -7.29 5.44
C PHE A 224 -13.33 -8.36 4.60
N LYS A 225 -13.23 -8.18 3.27
CA LYS A 225 -12.50 -9.12 2.40
C LYS A 225 -11.63 -8.42 1.38
N ILE A 226 -10.37 -8.85 1.28
CA ILE A 226 -9.47 -8.50 0.18
C ILE A 226 -9.44 -9.69 -0.78
N LYS A 227 -9.75 -9.44 -2.05
CA LYS A 227 -9.56 -10.41 -3.15
C LYS A 227 -8.21 -10.12 -3.79
N LEU A 228 -7.33 -11.11 -3.78
CA LEU A 228 -6.01 -11.00 -4.41
C LEU A 228 -6.15 -10.89 -5.94
N LEU A 229 -5.21 -10.18 -6.56
CA LEU A 229 -5.11 -10.06 -8.01
C LEU A 229 -4.77 -11.41 -8.65
N LYS A 230 -3.83 -12.14 -8.04
CA LYS A 230 -3.45 -13.53 -8.31
C LYS A 230 -3.23 -14.26 -6.97
N PRO A 231 -3.35 -15.59 -6.89
CA PRO A 231 -3.19 -16.33 -5.63
C PRO A 231 -1.85 -16.08 -4.90
N ASN A 232 -0.78 -15.80 -5.64
CA ASN A 232 0.56 -15.49 -5.12
C ASN A 232 0.82 -14.00 -4.90
N CYS A 233 -0.17 -13.11 -5.07
CA CYS A 233 -0.06 -11.68 -4.77
C CYS A 233 -0.18 -11.37 -3.26
N LEU A 234 0.42 -12.22 -2.41
CA LEU A 234 0.43 -12.09 -0.96
C LEU A 234 1.79 -12.54 -0.43
N LYS A 235 2.39 -11.74 0.45
CA LYS A 235 3.58 -12.09 1.22
C LYS A 235 3.42 -11.61 2.65
N TYR A 236 3.88 -12.41 3.59
CA TYR A 236 4.05 -12.00 4.98
C TYR A 236 5.40 -12.49 5.51
N GLN A 237 5.94 -11.78 6.49
CA GLN A 237 7.16 -12.16 7.22
C GLN A 237 6.99 -11.79 8.70
N ARG A 238 7.55 -12.61 9.59
CA ARG A 238 7.59 -12.28 11.02
C ARG A 238 8.37 -10.98 11.24
N VAL A 239 7.91 -10.18 12.20
CA VAL A 239 8.57 -8.93 12.63
C VAL A 239 9.83 -9.23 13.43
#